data_AF-A0ABD3DRB9-F1
#
_entry.id   AF-A0ABD3DRB9-F1
#
_cell.length_a   1.000
_cell.length_b   1.000
_cell.length_c   1.000
_cell.angle_alpha   90.00
_cell.angle_beta   90.00
_cell.angle_gamma   90.00
#
_symmetry.space_group_name_H-M   'P 1'
#
loop_
_entity.id
_entity.type
_entity.pdbx_description
1 polymer ?
#
loop_
_entity_poly.entity_id
_entity_poly.type
_entity_poly.pdbx_seq_one_letter_code
_entity_poly.pdbx_strand_id
1 'polypeptide(L)'
;MICGRRPIEQGKPLLVEWLWELLRKGELLSGVDPRLREFDEEKVEKMMRLGLLCAHPNPSLRPTMRQVVKLFEEKKTEEVDEQEEGEEICILSKIKDNEILCSLNSISWSNSIGVGR
;
A
#
# COMPACT_ATOMS: atom_id res chain seq x y z
N MET A 1 1.57 -11.77 2.94
CA MET A 1 0.40 -12.61 3.27
C MET A 1 -0.57 -12.64 2.09
N ILE A 2 -1.04 -11.48 1.61
CA ILE A 2 -1.99 -11.37 0.49
C ILE A 2 -1.44 -11.90 -0.84
N CYS A 3 -0.20 -11.57 -1.22
CA CYS A 3 0.33 -11.91 -2.56
C CYS A 3 0.96 -13.31 -2.69
N GLY A 4 1.09 -14.06 -1.59
CA GLY A 4 1.68 -15.42 -1.62
C GLY A 4 3.16 -15.54 -2.00
N ARG A 5 3.82 -14.43 -2.37
CA ARG A 5 5.21 -14.36 -2.83
C ARG A 5 6.15 -13.87 -1.72
N ARG A 6 7.42 -14.26 -1.81
CA ARG A 6 8.46 -13.72 -0.93
C ARG A 6 8.85 -12.31 -1.40
N PRO A 7 9.24 -11.40 -0.48
CA PRO A 7 9.68 -10.06 -0.86
C PRO A 7 10.84 -10.04 -1.87
N ILE A 8 11.74 -11.02 -1.77
CA ILE A 8 12.91 -11.22 -2.64
C ILE A 8 12.87 -12.66 -3.19
N GLU A 9 12.87 -12.81 -4.50
CA GLU A 9 12.96 -14.10 -5.22
C GLU A 9 13.95 -13.96 -6.38
N GLN A 10 14.88 -14.90 -6.55
CA GLN A 10 15.84 -14.86 -7.65
C GLN A 10 15.13 -14.92 -9.01
N GLY A 11 15.54 -14.05 -9.94
CA GLY A 11 14.96 -13.98 -11.29
C GLY A 11 13.60 -13.28 -11.38
N LYS A 12 13.13 -12.64 -10.30
CA LYS A 12 11.90 -11.83 -10.29
C LYS A 12 12.18 -10.44 -9.73
N PRO A 13 11.40 -9.41 -10.13
CA PRO A 13 11.48 -8.09 -9.52
C PRO A 13 11.12 -8.16 -8.03
N LEU A 14 11.55 -7.15 -7.27
CA LEU A 14 11.15 -7.01 -5.87
C LEU A 14 9.63 -6.97 -5.78
N LEU A 15 9.08 -7.60 -4.74
CA LEU A 15 7.62 -7.66 -4.58
C LEU A 15 6.98 -6.27 -4.58
N VAL A 16 7.64 -5.32 -3.92
CA VAL A 16 7.19 -3.92 -3.85
C VAL A 16 7.14 -3.32 -5.25
N GLU A 17 8.24 -3.34 -6.01
CA GLU A 17 8.32 -2.81 -7.38
C GLU A 17 7.23 -3.37 -8.31
N TRP A 18 7.00 -4.69 -8.23
CA TRP A 18 5.96 -5.34 -9.02
C TRP A 18 4.56 -4.87 -8.64
N LEU A 19 4.27 -4.73 -7.34
CA LEU A 19 2.97 -4.27 -6.86
C LEU A 19 2.69 -2.80 -7.25
N TRP A 20 3.72 -1.96 -7.29
CA TRP A 20 3.57 -0.60 -7.78
C TRP A 20 3.24 -0.53 -9.27
N GLU A 21 3.82 -1.40 -10.08
CA GLU A 21 3.47 -1.48 -11.50
C GLU A 21 2.03 -1.96 -11.70
N LEU A 22 1.57 -2.92 -10.89
CA LEU A 22 0.16 -3.31 -10.88
C LEU A 22 -0.76 -2.18 -10.46
N LEU A 23 -0.39 -1.42 -9.42
CA LEU A 23 -1.14 -0.25 -8.98
C LEU A 23 -1.24 0.80 -10.10
N ARG A 24 -0.14 1.08 -10.79
CA ARG A 24 -0.09 2.04 -11.91
C ARG A 24 -1.00 1.62 -13.08
N LYS A 25 -1.17 0.31 -13.28
CA LYS A 25 -2.08 -0.26 -14.29
C LYS A 25 -3.54 -0.35 -13.83
N GLY A 26 -3.82 -0.11 -12.55
CA GLY A 26 -5.15 -0.36 -11.96
C GLY A 26 -5.47 -1.86 -11.80
N GLU A 27 -4.45 -2.71 -11.80
CA GLU A 27 -4.56 -4.18 -11.76
C GLU A 27 -4.06 -4.74 -10.41
N LEU A 28 -4.19 -3.98 -9.32
CA LEU A 28 -3.59 -4.33 -8.03
C LEU A 28 -4.06 -5.70 -7.51
N LEU A 29 -5.33 -6.04 -7.73
CA LEU A 29 -5.92 -7.33 -7.34
C LEU A 29 -5.33 -8.54 -8.10
N SER A 30 -4.72 -8.33 -9.26
CA SER A 30 -3.96 -9.38 -9.97
C SER A 30 -2.73 -9.84 -9.19
N GLY A 31 -2.32 -9.07 -8.17
CA GLY A 31 -1.22 -9.40 -7.28
C GLY A 31 -1.58 -10.33 -6.12
N VAL A 32 -2.84 -10.72 -5.97
CA VAL A 32 -3.33 -11.58 -4.88
C VAL A 32 -2.88 -13.04 -5.09
N ASP A 33 -2.59 -13.75 -4.00
CA ASP A 33 -2.23 -15.17 -4.02
C ASP A 33 -3.40 -15.98 -4.62
N PRO A 34 -3.17 -16.73 -5.71
CA PRO A 34 -4.21 -17.56 -6.32
C PRO A 34 -4.81 -18.61 -5.38
N ARG A 35 -4.14 -18.93 -4.27
CA ARG A 35 -4.64 -19.86 -3.25
C ARG A 35 -5.67 -19.24 -2.32
N LEU A 36 -5.82 -17.91 -2.33
CA LEU A 36 -6.84 -17.19 -1.58
C LEU A 36 -8.16 -17.29 -2.36
N ARG A 37 -9.05 -18.19 -1.93
CA ARG A 37 -10.26 -18.56 -2.68
C ARG A 37 -11.40 -17.57 -2.56
N GLU A 38 -11.56 -16.96 -1.39
CA GLU A 38 -12.65 -16.02 -1.10
C GLU A 38 -12.06 -14.87 -0.29
N PHE A 39 -12.15 -13.66 -0.85
CA PHE A 39 -11.74 -12.44 -0.17
C PHE A 39 -12.64 -11.28 -0.61
N ASP A 40 -12.77 -10.31 0.28
CA ASP A 40 -13.42 -9.05 -0.01
C ASP A 40 -12.43 -8.19 -0.81
N GLU A 41 -12.71 -7.98 -2.10
CA GLU A 41 -11.86 -7.25 -3.03
C GLU A 41 -11.54 -5.84 -2.53
N GLU A 42 -12.53 -5.13 -1.96
CA GLU A 42 -12.35 -3.78 -1.45
C GLU A 42 -11.38 -3.76 -0.26
N LYS A 43 -11.55 -4.69 0.68
CA LYS A 43 -10.65 -4.82 1.84
C LYS A 43 -9.25 -5.21 1.40
N VAL A 44 -9.12 -6.17 0.49
CA VAL A 44 -7.81 -6.62 0.01
C VAL A 44 -7.09 -5.51 -0.75
N GLU A 45 -7.78 -4.78 -1.62
CA GLU A 45 -7.20 -3.66 -2.34
C GLU A 45 -6.76 -2.56 -1.37
N LYS A 46 -7.60 -2.20 -0.39
CA LYS A 46 -7.27 -1.22 0.67
C LYS A 46 -6.03 -1.64 1.47
N MET A 47 -5.93 -2.91 1.86
CA MET A 47 -4.76 -3.45 2.54
C MET A 47 -3.50 -3.40 1.67
N MET A 48 -3.61 -3.71 0.38
CA MET A 48 -2.48 -3.65 -0.55
C MET A 48 -1.99 -2.21 -0.75
N ARG A 49 -2.91 -1.25 -0.91
CA ARG A 49 -2.59 0.19 -0.98
C ARG A 49 -1.91 0.67 0.30
N LEU A 50 -2.42 0.30 1.47
CA LEU A 50 -1.80 0.63 2.75
C LEU A 50 -0.40 0.03 2.88
N GLY A 51 -0.22 -1.24 2.48
CA GLY A 51 1.08 -1.89 2.47
C GLY A 51 2.11 -1.17 1.60
N LEU A 52 1.69 -0.68 0.42
CA LEU A 52 2.52 0.15 -0.45
C LEU A 52 2.86 1.49 0.19
N LEU A 53 1.92 2.13 0.87
CA LEU A 53 2.14 3.40 1.57
C LEU A 53 3.13 3.22 2.75
N CYS A 54 3.05 2.11 3.49
CA CYS A 54 4.03 1.76 4.52
C CYS A 54 5.44 1.54 3.93
N ALA A 55 5.51 1.01 2.70
CA ALA A 55 6.75 0.79 1.97
C ALA A 55 7.17 1.99 1.11
N HIS A 56 6.54 3.16 1.29
CA HIS A 56 6.78 4.33 0.45
C HIS A 56 8.27 4.78 0.51
N PRO A 57 8.91 5.12 -0.62
CA PRO A 57 10.33 5.51 -0.61
C PRO A 57 10.60 6.75 0.26
N ASN A 58 9.73 7.76 0.19
CA ASN A 58 9.78 8.92 1.08
C ASN A 58 9.26 8.53 2.50
N PRO A 59 10.08 8.61 3.55
CA PRO A 59 9.69 8.25 4.92
C PRO A 59 8.61 9.17 5.50
N SER A 60 8.54 10.44 5.08
CA SER A 60 7.55 11.40 5.59
C SER A 60 6.12 11.10 5.14
N LEU A 61 5.97 10.27 4.10
CA LEU A 61 4.66 9.83 3.59
C LEU A 61 4.21 8.50 4.19
N ARG A 62 5.08 7.80 4.93
CA ARG A 62 4.74 6.53 5.58
C ARG A 62 3.83 6.81 6.78
N PRO A 63 2.72 6.07 6.95
CA PRO A 63 1.88 6.20 8.13
C PRO A 63 2.61 5.66 9.36
N THR A 64 2.21 6.15 10.53
CA THR A 64 2.67 5.58 11.81
C THR A 64 1.99 4.25 12.08
N MET A 65 2.57 3.40 12.94
CA MET A 65 1.94 2.12 13.29
C MET A 65 0.57 2.29 13.98
N ARG A 66 0.36 3.38 14.73
CA ARG A 66 -0.95 3.70 15.34
C ARG A 66 -2.01 3.91 14.26
N GLN A 67 -1.65 4.70 13.25
CA GLN A 67 -2.49 5.00 12.10
C GLN A 67 -2.84 3.75 11.27
N VAL A 68 -1.85 2.89 11.05
CA VAL A 68 -2.03 1.60 10.37
C VAL A 68 -3.03 0.71 11.14
N VAL A 69 -2.85 0.56 12.45
CA VAL A 69 -3.72 -0.27 13.29
C VAL A 69 -5.16 0.25 13.33
N LYS A 70 -5.36 1.56 13.50
CA LYS A 70 -6.72 2.16 13.45
C LYS A 70 -7.45 1.83 12.15
N LEU A 71 -6.77 1.89 11.00
CA LEU A 71 -7.37 1.53 9.70
C LEU A 71 -7.76 0.04 9.63
N PHE A 72 -7.00 -0.84 10.27
CA PHE A 72 -7.31 -2.27 10.32
C PHE A 72 -8.41 -2.61 11.33
N GLU A 73 -8.60 -1.77 12.35
CA GLU A 73 -9.50 -2.09 13.45
C GLU A 73 -10.98 -1.95 13.11
N GLU A 74 -11.38 -1.37 11.96
CA GLU A 74 -12.78 -1.24 11.44
C GLU A 74 -13.86 -1.60 12.47
N LYS A 75 -13.89 -0.88 13.60
CA LYS A 75 -14.92 -1.10 14.60
C LYS A 75 -16.11 -0.26 14.16
N LYS A 76 -17.25 -0.91 14.04
CA LYS A 76 -18.54 -0.23 14.15
C LYS A 76 -18.66 0.25 15.60
N THR A 77 -17.96 1.32 15.94
CA THR A 77 -18.09 1.99 17.24
C THR A 77 -18.53 3.40 16.91
N GLU A 78 -19.85 3.58 16.90
CA GLU A 78 -20.42 4.83 17.37
C GLU A 78 -19.75 5.13 18.72
N GLU A 79 -19.27 6.37 18.84
CA GLU A 79 -18.63 6.99 20.01
C GLU A 79 -17.12 6.77 20.18
N VAL A 80 -16.33 7.81 19.90
CA VAL A 80 -15.60 8.61 20.93
C VAL A 80 -14.88 9.83 20.27
N ASP A 81 -15.11 10.99 20.91
CA ASP A 81 -14.37 12.27 20.98
C ASP A 81 -13.83 12.99 19.73
N GLU A 82 -14.25 14.25 19.62
CA GLU A 82 -14.01 15.27 18.57
C GLU A 82 -12.54 15.75 18.42
N GLN A 83 -11.54 14.92 18.70
CA GLN A 83 -10.12 15.30 18.53
C GLN A 83 -9.24 14.22 17.90
N GLU A 84 -9.76 13.40 16.98
CA GLU A 84 -8.91 12.44 16.21
C GLU A 84 -9.30 12.26 14.73
N GLU A 85 -10.32 12.95 14.21
CA GLU A 85 -10.79 12.80 12.81
C GLU A 85 -9.76 13.24 11.76
N GLY A 86 -8.86 14.17 12.08
CA GLY A 86 -7.92 14.75 11.09
C GLY A 86 -6.86 13.77 10.56
N GLU A 87 -6.41 12.83 11.38
CA GLU A 87 -5.42 11.83 10.96
C GLU A 87 -6.04 10.74 10.08
N GLU A 88 -7.26 10.29 10.42
CA GLU A 88 -7.99 9.30 9.62
C GLU A 88 -8.37 9.85 8.25
N ILE A 89 -8.86 11.09 8.19
CA ILE A 89 -9.19 11.78 6.94
C ILE A 89 -7.95 11.88 6.05
N CYS A 90 -6.77 12.20 6.62
CA CYS A 90 -5.52 12.32 5.87
C CYS A 90 -5.00 10.98 5.31
N ILE A 91 -5.24 9.85 5.97
CA ILE A 91 -4.81 8.54 5.48
C ILE A 91 -5.79 7.99 4.44
N LEU A 92 -7.10 8.15 4.68
CA LEU A 92 -8.12 7.77 3.73
C LEU A 92 -8.05 8.62 2.46
N SER A 93 -7.73 9.91 2.58
CA SER A 93 -7.40 10.75 1.43
C SER A 93 -6.17 10.22 0.72
N LYS A 94 -5.07 9.88 1.42
CA LYS A 94 -3.89 9.25 0.78
C LYS A 94 -4.16 7.90 0.10
N ILE A 95 -5.14 7.12 0.57
CA ILE A 95 -5.54 5.82 -0.02
C ILE A 95 -6.48 6.01 -1.22
N LYS A 96 -7.36 7.02 -1.18
CA LYS A 96 -8.33 7.37 -2.25
C LYS A 96 -7.71 8.25 -3.33
N ASP A 97 -6.88 9.19 -2.94
CA ASP A 97 -6.14 10.07 -3.82
C ASP A 97 -5.01 9.29 -4.48
N ASN A 98 -4.79 9.61 -5.75
CA ASN A 98 -3.62 9.18 -6.50
C ASN A 98 -2.30 9.76 -5.95
N GLU A 99 -2.20 10.15 -4.68
CA GLU A 99 -0.93 10.56 -4.05
C GLU A 99 0.10 9.43 -4.06
N ILE A 100 -0.36 8.18 -3.96
CA ILE A 100 0.46 6.99 -4.20
C ILE A 100 1.03 7.02 -5.65
N LEU A 101 0.25 7.46 -6.64
CA LEU A 101 0.70 7.59 -8.04
C LEU A 101 1.48 8.89 -8.33
N CYS A 102 1.27 9.99 -7.58
CA CYS A 102 2.01 11.24 -7.77
C CYS A 102 3.51 11.03 -7.55
N SER A 103 3.89 10.17 -6.62
CA SER A 103 5.26 9.70 -6.46
C SER A 103 5.76 8.88 -7.66
N LEU A 104 4.90 8.09 -8.32
CA LEU A 104 5.28 7.30 -9.50
C LEU A 104 5.50 8.14 -10.77
N ASN A 105 4.82 9.28 -10.91
CA ASN A 105 5.01 10.17 -12.06
C ASN A 105 6.28 11.03 -11.96
N SER A 106 6.80 11.28 -10.75
CA SER A 106 8.08 11.96 -10.52
C SER A 106 9.26 11.01 -10.37
N ILE A 107 9.03 9.76 -9.94
CA ILE A 107 10.08 8.75 -9.80
C ILE A 107 10.12 7.94 -11.10
N SER A 108 10.96 8.38 -12.05
CA SER A 108 11.51 7.46 -13.04
C SER A 108 12.26 6.38 -12.27
N TRP A 109 11.59 5.26 -11.99
CA TRP A 109 12.16 4.16 -11.22
C TRP A 109 13.26 3.40 -11.99
N SER A 110 13.68 3.95 -13.14
CA SER A 110 14.66 3.37 -14.04
C SER A 110 16.13 3.56 -13.62
N ASN A 111 16.49 4.28 -12.54
CA ASN A 111 17.90 4.70 -12.37
C ASN A 111 18.53 4.76 -10.96
N SER A 112 18.02 4.06 -9.93
CA SER A 112 18.67 4.11 -8.58
C SER A 112 18.79 2.81 -7.80
N ILE A 113 18.69 1.63 -8.41
CA ILE A 113 19.07 0.38 -7.75
C ILE A 113 20.01 -0.40 -8.68
N GLY A 114 21.26 0.07 -8.78
CA GLY A 114 22.25 -0.60 -9.62
C GLY A 114 23.50 0.18 -9.98
N VAL A 115 24.20 0.81 -9.03
CA VAL A 115 25.67 0.98 -9.13
C VAL A 115 26.28 0.74 -7.75
N GLY A 116 26.54 -0.53 -7.46
CA GLY A 116 27.56 -0.95 -6.51
C GLY A 116 28.46 -1.93 -7.24
N ARG A 117 29.65 -1.48 -7.64
CA ARG A 117 30.77 -2.37 -7.99
C ARG A 117 31.40 -2.90 -6.71
#